data_AF-A0A7C8YP34-F1
#
_entry.id   AF-A0A7C8YP34-F1
#
_cell.length_a   1.000
_cell.length_b   1.000
_cell.length_c   1.000
_cell.angle_alpha   90.00
_cell.angle_beta   90.00
_cell.angle_gamma   90.00
#
_symmetry.space_group_name_H-M   'P 1'
#
loop_
_entity.id
_entity.type
_entity.pdbx_description
1 polymer ?
#
loop_
_entity_poly.entity_id
_entity_poly.type
_entity_poly.pdbx_seq_one_letter_code
_entity_poly.pdbx_strand_id
1 'polypeptide(L)'
;VAIIKHPRAGEYALAFITSTVTLQSHLGEEELYSVYVPTNHLYLGDIFLISSRDIMRPNLSVREGIEIVISGGISIPQILTTIDAQVLRSKRSGDFGVVSV
;
A
#
# COMPACT_ATOMS: atom_id res chain seq x y z
N VAL A 1 0.69 0.69 -5.62
CA VAL A 1 1.65 0.88 -4.51
C VAL A 1 1.04 0.28 -3.24
N ALA A 2 1.86 -0.22 -2.33
CA ALA A 2 1.45 -0.77 -1.05
C ALA A 2 2.33 -0.20 0.08
N ILE A 3 1.75 -0.14 1.28
CA ILE A 3 2.46 0.01 2.54
C ILE A 3 2.28 -1.31 3.30
N ILE A 4 3.38 -1.85 3.80
CA ILE A 4 3.44 -3.11 4.54
C ILE A 4 4.08 -2.88 5.90
N LYS A 5 3.81 -3.76 6.86
CA LYS A 5 4.53 -3.79 8.14
C LYS A 5 5.98 -4.22 7.88
N HIS A 6 6.93 -3.44 8.39
CA HIS A 6 8.34 -3.85 8.40
C HIS A 6 8.60 -4.74 9.62
N PRO A 7 9.58 -5.67 9.59
CA PRO A 7 9.82 -6.61 10.69
C PRO A 7 10.07 -5.95 12.06
N ARG A 8 10.55 -4.70 12.09
CA ARG A 8 10.74 -3.95 13.34
C ARG A 8 9.42 -3.32 13.77
N ALA A 9 9.10 -3.47 15.05
CA ALA A 9 7.86 -2.94 15.63
C ALA A 9 7.74 -1.42 15.41
N GLY A 10 6.59 -1.00 14.85
CA GLY A 10 6.29 0.39 14.56
C GLY A 10 6.79 0.89 13.20
N GLU A 11 7.60 0.11 12.48
CA GLU A 11 8.08 0.48 11.16
C GLU A 11 7.15 -0.01 10.04
N TYR A 12 7.16 0.73 8.94
CA TYR A 12 6.43 0.43 7.72
C TYR A 12 7.38 0.54 6.54
N ALA A 13 7.15 -0.28 5.51
CA ALA A 13 7.89 -0.21 4.26
C ALA A 13 6.95 0.15 3.10
N LEU A 14 7.48 0.91 2.15
CA LEU A 14 6.83 1.16 0.87
C LEU A 14 7.17 0.01 -0.09
N ALA A 15 6.16 -0.49 -0.79
CA ALA A 15 6.29 -1.62 -1.70
C ALA A 15 5.45 -1.41 -2.98
N PHE A 16 5.74 -2.21 -4.00
CA PHE A 16 4.95 -2.28 -5.23
C PHE A 16 4.32 -3.66 -5.35
N ILE A 17 2.98 -3.69 -5.42
CA ILE A 17 2.27 -4.92 -5.80
C ILE A 17 2.60 -5.20 -7.26
N THR A 18 3.20 -6.36 -7.52
CA THR A 18 3.60 -6.79 -8.86
C THR A 18 2.61 -7.79 -9.44
N SER A 19 2.04 -8.65 -8.59
CA SER A 19 1.01 -9.62 -8.96
C SER A 19 0.20 -10.09 -7.75
N THR A 20 -0.83 -10.88 -8.03
CA THR A 20 -1.52 -11.73 -7.06
C THR A 20 -1.15 -13.18 -7.33
N VAL A 21 -0.96 -13.97 -6.29
CA VAL A 21 -0.58 -15.39 -6.34
C VAL A 21 -1.52 -16.18 -5.43
N THR A 22 -1.98 -17.34 -5.90
CA THR A 22 -2.68 -18.32 -5.05
C THR A 22 -1.67 -19.35 -4.55
N LEU A 23 -1.45 -19.38 -3.24
CA LEU A 23 -0.62 -20.39 -2.59
C LEU A 23 -1.47 -21.63 -2.29
N GLN A 24 -1.16 -22.75 -2.95
CA GLN A 24 -1.82 -24.03 -2.72
C GLN A 24 -1.01 -24.86 -1.71
N SER A 25 -1.66 -25.30 -0.64
CA SER A 25 -1.06 -26.16 0.39
C SER A 25 -2.00 -27.30 0.78
N HIS A 26 -1.51 -28.23 1.60
CA HIS A 26 -2.36 -29.30 2.16
C HIS A 26 -3.51 -28.77 3.04
N LEU A 27 -3.42 -27.52 3.50
CA LEU A 27 -4.43 -26.86 4.33
C LEU A 27 -5.47 -26.08 3.52
N GLY A 28 -5.29 -25.98 2.20
CA GLY A 28 -6.16 -25.22 1.30
C GLY A 28 -5.40 -24.19 0.47
N GLU A 29 -6.17 -23.27 -0.12
CA GLU A 29 -5.66 -22.19 -0.96
C GLU A 29 -5.70 -20.84 -0.23
N GLU A 30 -4.64 -20.06 -0.38
CA GLU A 30 -4.56 -18.69 0.14
C GLU A 30 -4.19 -17.70 -0.97
N GLU A 31 -4.96 -16.64 -1.13
CA GLU A 31 -4.65 -15.56 -2.06
C GLU A 31 -3.71 -14.54 -1.41
N LEU A 32 -2.54 -14.35 -2.01
CA LEU A 32 -1.45 -13.49 -1.54
C LEU A 32 -1.12 -12.43 -2.59
N TYR A 33 -0.69 -11.25 -2.15
CA TYR A 33 -0.04 -10.29 -3.02
C TYR A 33 1.46 -10.56 -3.07
N SER A 34 2.00 -10.65 -4.29
CA SER A 34 3.44 -10.52 -4.50
C SER A 34 3.79 -9.05 -4.50
N VAL A 35 4.67 -8.65 -3.56
CA VAL A 35 5.13 -7.27 -3.44
C VAL A 35 6.63 -7.20 -3.55
N TYR A 36 7.10 -6.20 -4.27
CA TYR A 36 8.50 -5.83 -4.37
C TYR A 36 8.80 -4.66 -3.44
N VAL A 37 9.74 -4.84 -2.51
CA VAL A 37 10.23 -3.82 -1.59
C VAL A 37 11.60 -3.36 -2.08
N PRO A 38 11.71 -2.19 -2.71
CA PRO A 38 12.97 -1.73 -3.26
C PRO A 38 13.91 -1.26 -2.14
N THR A 39 15.21 -1.30 -2.45
CA THR A 39 16.23 -0.49 -1.78
C THR A 39 16.26 0.92 -2.39
N ASN A 40 17.35 1.66 -2.21
CA ASN A 40 17.60 2.91 -2.93
C ASN A 40 17.86 2.73 -4.44
N HIS A 41 17.98 1.49 -4.94
CA HIS A 41 18.07 1.16 -6.36
C HIS A 41 16.86 0.34 -6.80
N LEU A 42 16.10 0.84 -7.78
CA LEU A 42 14.82 0.24 -8.24
C LEU A 42 14.90 -1.21 -8.69
N TYR A 43 16.07 -1.73 -9.04
CA TYR A 43 16.27 -3.11 -9.48
C TYR A 43 16.73 -4.06 -8.37
N LEU A 44 17.05 -3.52 -7.18
CA LEU A 44 17.53 -4.28 -6.04
C LEU A 44 16.56 -4.15 -4.89
N GLY A 45 16.13 -5.27 -4.34
CA GLY A 45 15.18 -5.32 -3.24
C GLY A 45 14.69 -6.73 -2.99
N ASP A 46 13.74 -6.82 -2.07
CA ASP A 46 13.15 -8.08 -1.65
C ASP A 46 11.79 -8.30 -2.31
N ILE A 47 11.42 -9.56 -2.48
CA ILE A 47 10.07 -9.96 -2.89
C ILE A 47 9.42 -10.67 -1.71
N PHE A 48 8.24 -10.21 -1.31
CA PHE A 48 7.44 -10.83 -0.27
C PHE A 48 6.09 -11.27 -0.82
N LEU A 49 5.58 -12.40 -0.30
CA LEU A 49 4.19 -12.80 -0.47
C LEU A 49 3.44 -12.44 0.81
N ILE A 50 2.43 -11.59 0.70
CA ILE A 50 1.75 -10.99 1.85
C ILE A 50 0.23 -11.18 1.71
N SER A 51 -0.41 -11.52 2.82
CA SER A 51 -1.88 -11.64 2.87
C SER A 51 -2.54 -10.33 2.45
N SER A 52 -3.65 -10.43 1.71
CA SER A 52 -4.42 -9.26 1.28
C SER A 52 -4.89 -8.37 2.44
N ARG A 53 -5.03 -8.95 3.64
CA ARG A 53 -5.44 -8.26 4.87
C ARG A 53 -4.36 -7.36 5.46
N ASP A 54 -3.10 -7.63 5.15
CA ASP A 54 -1.94 -6.92 5.72
C ASP A 54 -1.38 -5.85 4.77
N ILE A 55 -2.05 -5.62 3.63
CA ILE A 55 -1.68 -4.64 2.62
C ILE A 55 -2.48 -3.36 2.81
N MET A 56 -1.77 -2.24 3.06
CA MET A 56 -2.37 -0.92 3.09
C MET A 56 -2.13 -0.24 1.74
N ARG A 57 -3.20 0.15 1.02
CA ARG A 57 -3.07 0.82 -0.28
C ARG A 57 -3.06 2.34 -0.10
N PRO A 58 -1.91 3.03 -0.18
CA PRO A 58 -1.87 4.48 -0.11
C PRO A 58 -2.51 5.09 -1.36
N ASN A 59 -2.99 6.32 -1.23
CA ASN A 59 -3.33 7.18 -2.35
C ASN A 59 -2.04 7.75 -2.97
N LEU A 60 -1.24 6.85 -3.54
CA LEU A 60 -0.05 7.16 -4.32
C LEU A 60 -0.13 6.43 -5.65
N SER A 61 0.14 7.16 -6.73
CA SER A 61 0.42 6.57 -8.02
C SER A 61 1.74 5.79 -7.99
N VAL A 62 1.92 4.89 -8.96
CA VAL A 62 3.18 4.16 -9.12
C VAL A 62 4.35 5.12 -9.38
N ARG A 63 4.10 6.17 -10.16
CA ARG A 63 5.10 7.21 -10.46
C ARG A 63 5.59 7.90 -9.18
N GLU A 64 4.69 8.38 -8.33
CA GLU A 64 5.05 9.01 -7.06
C GLU A 64 5.82 8.03 -6.16
N GLY A 65 5.40 6.76 -6.13
CA GLY A 65 6.14 5.71 -5.43
C GLY A 65 7.58 5.56 -5.93
N ILE A 66 7.79 5.59 -7.25
CA ILE A 66 9.12 5.52 -7.87
C ILE A 66 9.95 6.77 -7.52
N GLU A 67 9.36 7.96 -7.57
CA GLU A 67 10.03 9.21 -7.18
C GLU A 67 10.48 9.20 -5.71
N ILE A 68 9.67 8.65 -4.81
CA ILE A 68 10.05 8.43 -3.40
C ILE A 68 11.29 7.54 -3.30
N VAL A 69 11.35 6.44 -4.04
CA VAL A 69 12.46 5.48 -3.99
C VAL A 69 13.75 6.09 -4.54
N ILE A 70 13.69 6.71 -5.72
CA ILE A 70 14.87 7.32 -6.38
C ILE A 70 15.43 8.48 -5.53
N SER A 71 14.55 9.25 -4.90
CA SER A 71 14.96 10.37 -4.03
C SER A 71 15.46 9.93 -2.65
N GLY A 72 15.49 8.62 -2.36
CA GLY A 72 15.88 8.11 -1.04
C GLY A 72 14.90 8.50 0.08
N GLY A 73 13.63 8.76 -0.26
CA GLY A 73 12.58 9.13 0.69
C GLY A 73 12.27 10.62 0.79
N ILE A 74 13.02 11.51 0.11
CA ILE A 74 12.79 12.97 0.17
C ILE A 74 11.41 13.35 -0.37
N SER A 75 10.93 12.66 -1.40
CA SER A 75 9.63 12.93 -2.01
C SER A 75 8.44 12.36 -1.23
N ILE A 76 8.63 11.82 -0.01
CA ILE A 76 7.53 11.30 0.80
C ILE A 76 6.60 12.45 1.20
N PRO A 77 5.29 12.35 0.92
CA PRO A 77 4.34 13.39 1.32
C PRO A 77 4.17 13.40 2.83
N GLN A 78 3.86 14.59 3.37
CA GLN A 78 3.64 14.77 4.81
C GLN A 78 2.45 13.95 5.34
N ILE A 79 1.49 13.61 4.48
CA ILE A 79 0.32 12.83 4.83
C ILE A 79 0.11 11.73 3.80
N LEU A 80 0.14 10.48 4.25
CA LEU A 80 -0.28 9.31 3.47
C LEU A 80 -1.68 8.89 3.93
N THR A 81 -2.65 8.94 3.03
CA THR A 81 -3.99 8.40 3.26
C THR A 81 -4.17 7.10 2.49
N THR A 82 -4.80 6.10 3.11
CA THR A 82 -5.22 4.90 2.37
C THR A 82 -6.49 5.17 1.57
N ILE A 83 -6.68 4.42 0.49
CA ILE A 83 -7.87 4.57 -0.38
C ILE A 83 -9.16 4.38 0.42
N ASP A 84 -9.22 3.40 1.31
CA ASP A 84 -10.41 3.15 2.15
C ASP A 84 -10.72 4.33 3.08
N ALA A 85 -9.68 4.96 3.65
CA ALA A 85 -9.85 6.13 4.51
C ALA A 85 -10.35 7.36 3.72
N GLN A 86 -9.96 7.50 2.45
CA GLN A 86 -10.46 8.56 1.57
C GLN A 86 -11.93 8.38 1.21
N VAL A 87 -12.36 7.15 0.92
CA VAL A 87 -13.77 6.83 0.65
C VAL A 87 -14.65 7.15 1.86
N LEU A 88 -14.18 6.88 3.08
CA LEU A 88 -14.91 7.25 4.30
C LEU A 88 -14.99 8.78 4.49
N ARG A 89 -13.94 9.52 4.14
CA ARG A 89 -13.94 10.99 4.20
C ARG A 89 -14.90 11.61 3.18
N SER A 90 -14.94 11.11 1.94
CA SER A 90 -15.87 11.63 0.92
C SER A 90 -17.33 11.36 1.29
N LYS A 91 -17.64 10.19 1.85
CA LYS A 91 -18.98 9.86 2.37
C LYS A 91 -19.44 10.81 3.48
N ARG A 92 -18.55 11.17 4.42
CA ARG A 92 -18.87 12.12 5.50
C ARG A 92 -19.14 13.55 5.01
N SER A 93 -18.50 13.97 3.92
CA SER A 93 -18.73 15.30 3.34
C SER A 93 -20.00 15.39 2.48
N GLY A 94 -20.50 14.26 1.96
CA GLY A 94 -21.70 14.21 1.12
C GLY A 94 -23.03 14.19 1.89
N ASP A 95 -23.01 13.89 3.20
CA ASP A 95 -24.22 13.71 4.02
C ASP A 95 -24.74 15.02 4.66
N PHE A 96 -24.04 16.14 4.48
CA PHE A 96 -24.44 17.46 4.98
C PHE A 96 -25.22 18.31 3.96
N GLY A 97 -25.57 17.76 2.80
CA GLY A 97 -26.22 18.50 1.70
C GLY A 97 -27.73 18.33 1.55
N VAL A 98 -28.39 17.46 2.33
CA VAL A 98 -29.81 17.12 2.14
C VAL A 98 -30.58 17.20 3.47
N VAL A 99 -30.48 18.33 4.17
CA VAL A 99 -31.55 18.76 5.09
C VAL A 99 -31.69 20.28 4.95
N SER A 100 -32.44 20.70 3.93
CA SER A 100 -33.07 22.02 3.92
C SER A 100 -34.55 21.80 3.63
N VAL A 101 -35.34 22.16 4.65
CA VAL A 101 -36.80 22.25 4.72
C VAL A 101 -37.41 23.10 3.61
#